data_AF-A0A0F9P4R5-F1
#
_entry.id   AF-A0A0F9P4R5-F1
#
_cell.length_a   1.000
_cell.length_b   1.000
_cell.length_c   1.000
_cell.angle_alpha   90.00
_cell.angle_beta   90.00
_cell.angle_gamma   90.00
#
_symmetry.space_group_name_H-M   'P 1'
#
loop_
_entity.id
_entity.type
_entity.pdbx_description
1 polymer ?
#
loop_
_entity_poly.entity_id
_entity_poly.type
_entity_poly.pdbx_seq_one_letter_code
_entity_poly.pdbx_strand_id
1 'polypeptide(L)'
;MTVLSKDSELKRAQFTQEILDDIRNAPGYCSFYLYVSTTMAALGLQCKAKEAKLFENEDWSNLANKERLMKKIEQFLNEYT
;
A
#
# COMPACT_ATOMS: atom_id res chain seq x y z
N MET A 1 -12.02 -9.90 21.32
CA MET A 1 -11.86 -10.61 20.04
C MET A 1 -13.08 -10.28 19.20
N THR A 2 -13.02 -9.25 18.37
CA THR A 2 -14.13 -8.88 17.48
C THR A 2 -14.14 -9.87 16.32
N VAL A 3 -15.12 -10.78 16.31
CA VAL A 3 -15.37 -11.67 15.19
C VAL A 3 -15.87 -10.81 14.04
N LEU A 4 -14.97 -10.42 13.14
CA LEU A 4 -15.34 -9.85 11.84
C LEU A 4 -16.15 -10.91 11.09
N SER A 5 -17.29 -10.53 10.52
CA SER A 5 -18.06 -11.45 9.69
C SER A 5 -17.23 -11.79 8.44
N LYS A 6 -17.37 -12.99 7.89
CA LYS A 6 -16.65 -13.40 6.66
C LYS A 6 -16.81 -12.38 5.51
N ASP A 7 -17.96 -11.70 5.45
CA ASP A 7 -18.22 -10.64 4.48
C ASP A 7 -17.35 -9.40 4.67
N SER A 8 -17.02 -9.05 5.91
CA SER A 8 -16.15 -7.91 6.21
C SER A 8 -14.68 -8.18 5.89
N GLU A 9 -14.21 -9.41 6.09
CA GLU A 9 -12.88 -9.86 5.67
C GLU A 9 -12.76 -9.86 4.14
N LEU A 10 -13.79 -10.37 3.45
CA LEU A 10 -13.84 -10.38 1.97
C LEU A 10 -13.79 -8.96 1.41
N LYS A 11 -14.57 -8.02 1.97
CA LYS A 11 -14.57 -6.62 1.54
C LYS A 11 -13.23 -5.93 1.78
N ARG A 12 -12.54 -6.22 2.89
CA ARG A 12 -11.20 -5.70 3.15
C ARG A 12 -10.17 -6.23 2.16
N ALA A 13 -10.24 -7.52 1.83
CA ALA A 13 -9.36 -8.13 0.84
C ALA A 13 -9.59 -7.53 -0.56
N GLN A 14 -10.85 -7.36 -0.98
CA GLN A 14 -11.20 -6.71 -2.24
C GLN A 14 -10.69 -5.27 -2.30
N PHE A 15 -10.93 -4.48 -1.25
CA PHE A 15 -10.45 -3.11 -1.14
C PHE A 15 -8.92 -3.01 -1.22
N THR A 16 -8.21 -3.90 -0.53
CA THR A 16 -6.74 -3.96 -0.56
C THR A 16 -6.23 -4.29 -1.96
N GLN A 17 -6.88 -5.23 -2.64
CA GLN A 17 -6.53 -5.61 -4.01
C GLN A 17 -6.74 -4.45 -4.99
N GLU A 18 -7.85 -3.71 -4.87
CA GLU A 18 -8.11 -2.52 -5.69
C GLU A 18 -7.02 -1.46 -5.54
N ILE A 19 -6.56 -1.20 -4.31
CA ILE A 19 -5.44 -0.27 -4.05
C ILE A 19 -4.15 -0.76 -4.70
N LEU A 20 -3.85 -2.05 -4.59
CA LEU A 20 -2.62 -2.63 -5.16
C LEU A 20 -2.64 -2.57 -6.70
N ASP A 21 -3.79 -2.85 -7.31
CA ASP A 21 -3.95 -2.77 -8.76
C ASP A 21 -3.84 -1.32 -9.25
N ASP A 22 -4.37 -0.35 -8.50
CA ASP A 22 -4.20 1.08 -8.79
C ASP A 22 -2.72 1.50 -8.74
N ILE A 23 -1.99 1.13 -7.67
CA ILE A 23 -0.55 1.39 -7.53
C ILE A 23 0.26 0.71 -8.64
N ARG A 24 -0.11 -0.51 -9.04
CA ARG A 24 0.58 -1.24 -10.11
C ARG A 24 0.45 -0.51 -11.45
N ASN A 25 -0.73 0.07 -11.69
CA ASN A 25 -1.10 0.82 -12.89
C ASN A 25 -0.77 2.32 -12.79
N ALA A 26 0.04 2.72 -11.80
CA ALA A 26 0.45 4.11 -11.61
C ALA A 26 0.94 4.76 -12.94
N PRO A 27 0.50 5.99 -13.25
CA PRO A 27 0.88 6.65 -14.50
C PRO A 27 2.39 6.88 -14.59
N GLY A 28 2.98 6.62 -15.76
CA GLY A 28 4.43 6.70 -15.97
C GLY A 28 5.05 8.10 -15.84
N TYR A 29 4.24 9.16 -15.75
CA TYR A 29 4.71 10.53 -15.49
C TYR A 29 4.90 10.81 -13.99
N CYS A 30 4.42 9.95 -13.10
CA CYS A 30 4.54 10.08 -11.65
C CYS A 30 5.61 9.12 -11.12
N SER A 31 6.48 9.60 -10.22
CA SER A 31 7.40 8.69 -9.52
C SER A 31 6.60 7.69 -8.68
N PHE A 32 7.03 6.43 -8.68
CA PHE A 32 6.37 5.37 -7.90
C PHE A 32 6.23 5.73 -6.41
N TYR A 33 7.28 6.34 -5.83
CA TYR A 33 7.25 6.89 -4.47
C TYR A 33 6.11 7.88 -4.24
N LEU A 34 6.01 8.92 -5.08
CA LEU A 34 5.01 9.98 -4.92
C LEU A 34 3.61 9.42 -5.06
N TYR A 35 3.41 8.50 -6.01
CA TYR A 35 2.12 7.83 -6.19
C TYR A 35 1.70 7.10 -4.91
N VAL A 36 2.55 6.21 -4.41
CA VAL A 36 2.27 5.44 -3.18
C VAL A 36 2.07 6.34 -1.97
N SER A 37 2.91 7.36 -1.78
CA SER A 37 2.78 8.31 -0.67
C SER A 37 1.44 9.06 -0.71
N THR A 38 0.98 9.43 -1.90
CA THR A 38 -0.30 10.13 -2.08
C THR A 38 -1.47 9.18 -1.82
N THR A 39 -1.38 7.93 -2.29
CA THR A 39 -2.37 6.89 -1.97
C THR A 39 -2.48 6.66 -0.46
N MET A 40 -1.35 6.56 0.26
CA MET A 40 -1.37 6.40 1.73
C MET A 40 -1.99 7.61 2.43
N ALA A 41 -1.77 8.82 1.94
CA ALA A 41 -2.41 10.02 2.46
C ALA A 41 -3.92 10.03 2.20
N ALA A 42 -4.37 9.66 0.99
CA ALA A 42 -5.77 9.55 0.63
C ALA A 42 -6.52 8.51 1.49
N LEU A 43 -5.85 7.44 1.87
CA LEU A 43 -6.37 6.41 2.77
C LEU A 43 -6.32 6.80 4.26
N GLY A 44 -5.75 7.97 4.61
CA GLY A 44 -5.54 8.38 6.00
C GLY A 44 -4.47 7.55 6.73
N LEU A 45 -3.65 6.78 6.00
CA LEU A 45 -2.63 5.89 6.54
C LEU A 45 -1.24 6.55 6.66
N GLN A 46 -1.10 7.84 6.33
CA GLN A 46 0.19 8.55 6.34
C GLN A 46 0.96 8.44 7.67
N CYS A 47 0.28 8.58 8.81
CA CYS A 47 0.94 8.50 10.13
C CYS A 47 1.41 7.08 10.42
N LYS A 48 0.56 6.08 10.14
CA LYS A 48 0.89 4.65 10.28
C LYS A 48 2.04 4.25 9.36
N ALA A 49 2.06 4.74 8.13
CA ALA A 49 3.14 4.48 7.18
C ALA A 49 4.48 5.06 7.65
N LYS A 50 4.45 6.20 8.34
CA LYS A 50 5.63 6.80 8.98
C LYS A 50 6.10 5.99 10.18
N GLU A 51 5.18 5.58 11.06
CA GLU A 51 5.48 4.75 12.24
C GLU A 51 6.04 3.37 11.84
N ALA A 52 5.46 2.75 10.82
CA ALA A 52 5.91 1.49 10.23
C ALA A 52 7.15 1.63 9.35
N LYS A 53 7.69 2.85 9.18
CA LYS A 53 8.86 3.14 8.35
C LYS A 53 8.74 2.58 6.92
N LEU A 54 7.51 2.65 6.37
CA LEU A 54 7.18 2.07 5.07
C LEU A 54 8.13 2.57 3.98
N PHE A 55 8.46 3.87 4.03
CA PHE A 55 9.27 4.55 3.03
C PHE A 55 10.78 4.56 3.32
N GLU A 56 11.25 4.05 4.46
CA GLU A 56 12.68 4.11 4.82
C GLU A 56 13.50 2.97 4.20
N ASN A 57 14.78 3.25 3.93
CA ASN A 57 15.84 2.28 3.59
C ASN A 57 15.72 1.54 2.26
N GLU A 58 14.84 1.98 1.37
CA GLU A 58 14.63 1.36 0.06
C GLU A 58 14.80 2.36 -1.08
N ASP A 59 15.32 1.86 -2.19
CA ASP A 59 15.42 2.65 -3.42
C ASP A 59 14.10 2.53 -4.20
N TRP A 60 13.25 3.54 -3.99
CA TRP A 60 11.95 3.70 -4.65
C TRP A 60 12.04 4.18 -6.10
N SER A 61 13.24 4.58 -6.55
CA SER A 61 13.50 5.00 -7.92
C SER A 61 13.94 3.82 -8.80
N ASN A 62 14.42 2.74 -8.19
CA ASN A 62 14.84 1.54 -8.91
C ASN A 62 13.67 0.61 -9.24
N LEU A 63 13.36 0.50 -10.54
CA LEU A 63 12.32 -0.37 -11.06
C LEU A 63 12.56 -1.87 -10.75
N ALA A 64 13.81 -2.30 -10.60
CA ALA A 64 14.10 -3.69 -10.20
C ALA A 64 13.57 -4.02 -8.80
N ASN A 65 13.38 -3.00 -7.95
CA ASN A 65 12.78 -3.16 -6.63
C ASN A 65 11.25 -3.12 -6.64
N LYS A 66 10.59 -2.83 -7.77
CA LYS A 66 9.14 -2.61 -7.83
C LYS A 66 8.35 -3.78 -7.23
N GLU A 67 8.70 -5.02 -7.56
CA GLU A 67 8.04 -6.19 -6.98
C GLU A 67 8.24 -6.32 -5.46
N ARG A 68 9.45 -6.03 -4.97
CA ARG A 68 9.75 -6.05 -3.54
C ARG A 68 8.98 -4.97 -2.79
N LEU A 69 8.92 -3.76 -3.36
CA LEU A 69 8.16 -2.64 -2.82
C LEU A 69 6.66 -2.94 -2.80
N MET A 70 6.12 -3.55 -3.86
CA MET A 70 4.72 -3.98 -3.92
C MET A 70 4.38 -4.96 -2.79
N LYS A 71 5.23 -5.97 -2.53
CA LYS A 71 5.03 -6.91 -1.41
C LYS A 71 5.03 -6.21 -0.06
N LYS A 72 5.90 -5.21 0.12
CA LYS A 72 5.96 -4.41 1.36
C LYS A 72 4.69 -3.58 1.55
N ILE A 73 4.19 -2.97 0.48
CA ILE A 73 2.94 -2.20 0.50
C ILE A 73 1.75 -3.12 0.82
N GLU A 74 1.69 -4.30 0.20
CA GLU A 74 0.67 -5.31 0.48
C GLU A 74 0.68 -5.75 1.95
N GLN A 75 1.85 -6.05 2.51
CA GLN A 75 1.98 -6.39 3.94
C GLN A 75 1.48 -5.25 4.83
N PHE A 76 1.86 -4.01 4.53
CA PHE A 76 1.42 -2.83 5.27
C PHE A 76 -0.11 -2.66 5.20
N LEU A 77 -0.71 -2.76 4.01
CA LEU A 77 -2.15 -2.60 3.86
C LEU A 77 -2.92 -3.68 4.62
N ASN A 78 -2.47 -4.94 4.57
CA ASN A 78 -3.09 -6.03 5.32
C ASN A 78 -3.01 -5.86 6.85
N GLU A 79 -1.97 -5.20 7.36
CA GLU A 79 -1.81 -4.95 8.80
C GLU A 79 -2.65 -3.75 9.27
N TYR A 80 -2.76 -2.71 8.46
CA TYR A 80 -3.27 -1.40 8.88
C TYR A 80 -4.64 -1.00 8.34
N THR A 81 -5.21 -1.77 7.41
CA THR A 81 -6.50 -1.53 6.74
C THR A 81 -7.54 -2.55 7.15
#